data_AF-A0A352B1B2-F1
#
_entry.id   AF-A0A352B1B2-F1
#
_cell.length_a   1.000
_cell.length_b   1.000
_cell.length_c   1.000
_cell.angle_alpha   90.00
_cell.angle_beta   90.00
_cell.angle_gamma   90.00
#
_symmetry.space_group_name_H-M   'P 1'
#
loop_
_entity.id
_entity.type
_entity.pdbx_description
1 polymer ?
#
loop_
_entity_poly.entity_id
_entity_poly.type
_entity_poly.pdbx_seq_one_letter_code
_entity_poly.pdbx_strand_id
1 'polypeptide(L)'
;DERSHLLQSTAELVTKVMHANSLQSADLISVWFTATPDVTSEFPAVAARELGLGDVPLMCSVEMDVKDAMPRVIRLMMHVETKIARPEIQHIYLRGAQGLRADLAQ
;
A
#
# COMPACT_ATOMS: atom_id res chain seq x y z
N ASP A 1 -12.05 -2.24 -12.57
CA ASP A 1 -10.58 -2.22 -12.43
C ASP A 1 -10.09 -1.27 -13.51
N GLU A 2 -10.25 0.02 -13.26
CA GLU A 2 -9.84 1.05 -14.22
C GLU A 2 -8.44 1.51 -13.83
N ARG A 3 -7.54 1.59 -14.81
CA ARG A 3 -6.13 1.96 -14.59
C ARG A 3 -5.96 3.24 -13.79
N SER A 4 -6.72 4.28 -14.14
CA SER A 4 -6.66 5.59 -13.45
C SER A 4 -7.08 5.48 -11.98
N HIS A 5 -8.10 4.69 -11.69
CA HIS A 5 -8.59 4.49 -10.32
C HIS A 5 -7.60 3.67 -9.49
N LEU A 6 -6.95 2.66 -10.08
CA LEU A 6 -5.88 1.88 -9.45
C LEU A 6 -4.70 2.78 -9.06
N LEU A 7 -4.22 3.59 -10.02
CA LEU A 7 -3.08 4.49 -9.80
C LEU A 7 -3.40 5.54 -8.74
N GLN A 8 -4.55 6.20 -8.83
CA GLN A 8 -4.97 7.21 -7.87
C GLN A 8 -5.13 6.63 -6.45
N SER A 9 -5.74 5.45 -6.33
CA SER A 9 -5.94 4.80 -5.02
C SER A 9 -4.62 4.34 -4.42
N THR A 10 -3.68 3.83 -5.24
CA THR A 10 -2.35 3.43 -4.77
C THR A 10 -1.53 4.64 -4.33
N ALA A 11 -1.56 5.73 -5.11
CA ALA A 11 -0.89 6.97 -4.74
C ALA A 11 -1.43 7.56 -3.43
N GLU A 12 -2.76 7.54 -3.24
CA GLU A 12 -3.41 7.93 -1.98
C GLU A 12 -2.90 7.10 -0.80
N LEU A 13 -2.84 5.77 -0.96
CA LEU A 13 -2.36 4.86 0.08
C LEU A 13 -0.91 5.14 0.46
N VAL A 14 -0.01 5.22 -0.52
CA VAL A 14 1.42 5.50 -0.30
C VAL A 14 1.60 6.82 0.42
N THR A 15 0.95 7.89 -0.07
CA THR A 15 1.06 9.23 0.50
C THR A 15 0.60 9.25 1.96
N LYS A 16 -0.54 8.61 2.27
CA LYS A 16 -1.06 8.55 3.64
C LYS A 16 -0.15 7.75 4.59
N VAL A 17 0.41 6.63 4.13
CA VAL A 17 1.36 5.83 4.93
C VAL A 17 2.61 6.64 5.25
N MET A 18 3.19 7.30 4.24
CA MET A 18 4.38 8.14 4.44
C MET A 18 4.08 9.29 5.40
N HIS A 19 2.99 10.02 5.18
CA HIS A 19 2.61 11.16 6.03
C HIS A 19 2.32 10.76 7.48
N ALA A 20 1.53 9.71 7.70
CA ALA A 20 1.15 9.27 9.05
C ALA A 20 2.33 8.78 9.91
N ASN A 21 3.42 8.35 9.26
CA ASN A 21 4.62 7.87 9.92
C ASN A 21 5.81 8.83 9.77
N SER A 22 5.58 10.06 9.29
CA SER A 22 6.62 11.08 9.05
C SER A 22 7.83 10.57 8.24
N LEU A 23 7.56 9.74 7.21
CA LEU A 23 8.60 9.13 6.36
C LEU A 23 8.91 9.97 5.14
N GLN A 24 10.19 9.98 4.74
CA GLN A 24 10.70 10.54 3.49
C GLN A 24 11.27 9.44 2.60
N SER A 25 11.45 9.70 1.30
CA SER A 25 11.98 8.69 0.35
C SER A 25 13.28 8.04 0.83
N ALA A 26 14.17 8.83 1.45
CA ALA A 26 15.46 8.36 1.96
C ALA A 26 15.36 7.35 3.11
N ASP A 27 14.20 7.25 3.78
CA ASP A 27 13.97 6.30 4.87
C ASP A 27 13.53 4.93 4.35
N LEU A 28 13.16 4.82 3.06
CA LEU A 28 12.59 3.60 2.48
C LEU A 28 13.70 2.65 2.03
N ILE A 29 13.65 1.42 2.54
CA ILE A 29 14.51 0.31 2.09
C ILE A 29 13.89 -0.37 0.86
N SER A 30 12.58 -0.64 0.90
CA SER A 30 11.83 -1.23 -0.20
C SER A 30 10.31 -1.13 0.01
N VAL A 31 9.56 -1.29 -1.08
CA VAL A 31 8.10 -1.35 -1.03
C VAL A 31 7.58 -2.57 -1.78
N TRP A 32 6.76 -3.37 -1.10
CA TRP A 32 6.05 -4.51 -1.68
C TRP A 32 4.57 -4.19 -1.80
N PHE A 33 4.02 -4.36 -2.99
CA PHE A 33 2.59 -4.27 -3.26
C PHE A 33 1.99 -5.65 -3.52
N THR A 34 0.80 -5.92 -2.98
CA THR A 34 -0.02 -7.04 -3.44
C THR A 34 -1.33 -6.53 -3.99
N ALA A 35 -1.87 -7.20 -5.00
CA ALA A 35 -3.20 -6.92 -5.53
C ALA A 35 -4.00 -8.21 -5.60
N THR A 36 -5.30 -8.17 -5.31
CA THR A 36 -6.18 -9.32 -5.51
C THR A 36 -6.23 -9.71 -7.00
N PRO A 37 -6.48 -10.99 -7.33
CA PRO A 37 -6.43 -11.48 -8.71
C PRO A 37 -7.38 -10.77 -9.70
N ASP A 38 -8.41 -10.09 -9.19
CA ASP A 38 -9.39 -9.33 -9.95
C ASP A 38 -8.96 -7.87 -10.26
N VAL A 39 -7.68 -7.54 -9.99
CA VAL A 39 -7.00 -6.28 -10.34
C VAL A 39 -5.88 -6.58 -11.33
N THR A 40 -6.05 -6.10 -12.55
CA THR A 40 -5.28 -6.46 -13.75
C THR A 40 -4.92 -5.26 -14.64
N SER A 41 -5.48 -4.09 -14.37
CA SER A 41 -5.40 -2.93 -15.25
C SER A 41 -4.04 -2.23 -15.29
N GLU A 42 -3.22 -2.38 -14.23
CA GLU A 42 -1.87 -1.80 -14.12
C GLU A 42 -1.14 -2.36 -12.88
N PHE A 43 0.19 -2.18 -12.82
CA PHE A 43 0.98 -2.43 -11.62
C PHE A 43 0.86 -1.28 -10.60
N PRO A 44 0.57 -1.56 -9.32
CA PRO A 44 0.56 -0.54 -8.26
C PRO A 44 1.87 0.27 -8.14
N ALA A 45 3.01 -0.37 -8.40
CA ALA A 45 4.33 0.27 -8.35
C ALA A 45 4.47 1.47 -9.32
N VAL A 46 3.66 1.56 -10.38
CA VAL A 46 3.67 2.71 -11.29
C VAL A 46 3.29 3.99 -10.53
N ALA A 47 2.27 3.93 -9.67
CA ALA A 47 1.84 5.08 -8.86
C ALA A 47 2.94 5.55 -7.90
N ALA A 48 3.69 4.62 -7.30
CA ALA A 48 4.82 4.96 -6.43
C ALA A 48 5.96 5.67 -7.19
N ARG A 49 6.25 5.25 -8.43
CA ARG A 49 7.24 5.93 -9.29
C ARG A 49 6.80 7.35 -9.65
N GLU A 50 5.52 7.55 -9.95
CA GLU A 50 4.95 8.87 -10.23
C GLU A 50 5.01 9.81 -9.02
N LEU A 51 5.06 9.26 -7.80
CA LEU A 51 5.29 10.00 -6.54
C LEU A 51 6.77 10.31 -6.26
N GLY A 52 7.69 9.97 -7.16
CA GLY A 52 9.12 10.25 -7.01
C GLY A 52 9.92 9.15 -6.29
N LEU A 53 9.32 7.98 -6.02
CA LEU A 53 10.02 6.82 -5.42
C LEU A 53 10.74 5.97 -6.48
N GLY A 54 11.32 6.61 -7.49
CA GLY A 54 11.93 5.93 -8.64
C GLY A 54 13.24 5.20 -8.33
N ASP A 55 13.93 5.61 -7.27
CA ASP A 55 15.18 5.04 -6.75
C ASP A 55 14.96 3.98 -5.67
N VAL A 56 13.74 3.86 -5.13
CA VAL A 56 13.37 2.85 -4.14
C VAL A 56 13.07 1.51 -4.85
N PRO A 57 13.59 0.37 -4.36
CA PRO A 57 13.21 -0.95 -4.88
C PRO A 57 11.71 -1.24 -4.66
N LEU A 58 10.97 -1.46 -5.75
CA LEU A 58 9.54 -1.75 -5.75
C LEU A 58 9.27 -3.16 -6.30
N MET A 59 8.39 -3.92 -5.64
CA MET A 59 7.94 -5.23 -6.10
C MET A 59 6.41 -5.33 -6.06
N CYS A 60 5.82 -6.07 -7.00
CA CYS A 60 4.41 -6.42 -7.00
C CYS A 60 4.24 -7.93 -7.01
N SER A 61 3.24 -8.43 -6.29
CA SER A 61 2.78 -9.82 -6.38
C SER A 61 1.26 -9.88 -6.44
N VAL A 62 0.73 -11.02 -6.88
CA VAL A 62 -0.70 -11.32 -6.75
C VAL A 62 -0.94 -11.82 -5.33
N GLU A 63 -1.99 -11.31 -4.69
CA GLU A 63 -2.45 -11.80 -3.40
C GLU A 63 -3.12 -13.17 -3.55
N MET A 64 -3.11 -13.98 -2.49
CA MET A 64 -3.86 -15.23 -2.46
C MET A 64 -5.35 -15.04 -2.82
N ASP A 65 -5.89 -15.96 -3.62
CA ASP A 65 -7.30 -15.99 -4.00
C ASP A 65 -8.14 -16.75 -2.97
N VAL A 66 -8.41 -16.10 -1.83
CA VAL A 66 -9.21 -16.69 -0.76
C VAL A 66 -10.69 -16.51 -1.06
N LYS A 67 -11.44 -17.61 -0.97
CA LYS A 67 -12.89 -17.60 -1.14
C LYS A 67 -13.55 -16.56 -0.22
N ASP A 68 -14.47 -15.77 -0.78
CA ASP A 68 -15.24 -14.72 -0.09
C ASP A 68 -14.38 -13.58 0.50
N ALA A 69 -13.09 -13.51 0.16
CA ALA A 69 -12.24 -12.39 0.53
C ALA A 69 -12.67 -11.09 -0.18
N MET A 70 -12.30 -9.97 0.41
CA MET A 70 -12.62 -8.65 -0.14
C MET A 70 -12.02 -8.49 -1.55
N PRO A 71 -12.86 -8.18 -2.57
CA PRO A 71 -12.39 -8.01 -3.94
C PRO A 71 -11.70 -6.66 -4.13
N ARG A 72 -10.91 -6.54 -5.20
CA ARG A 72 -10.26 -5.30 -5.65
C ARG A 72 -9.43 -4.59 -4.58
N VAL A 73 -8.61 -5.34 -3.84
CA VAL A 73 -7.76 -4.80 -2.77
C VAL A 73 -6.32 -4.70 -3.23
N ILE A 74 -5.73 -3.52 -3.02
CA ILE A 74 -4.29 -3.29 -3.11
C ILE A 74 -3.76 -3.17 -1.68
N ARG A 75 -2.68 -3.90 -1.38
CA ARG A 75 -1.97 -3.85 -0.11
C ARG A 75 -0.56 -3.33 -0.33
N LEU A 76 0.01 -2.77 0.73
CA LEU A 76 1.34 -2.20 0.78
C LEU A 76 2.05 -2.74 2.03
N MET A 77 3.27 -3.24 1.85
CA MET A 77 4.24 -3.44 2.91
C MET A 77 5.46 -2.58 2.59
N MET A 78 5.80 -1.66 3.49
CA MET A 78 6.91 -0.74 3.33
C MET A 78 7.97 -1.06 4.39
N HIS A 79 9.18 -1.39 3.96
CA HIS A 79 10.33 -1.55 4.84
C HIS A 79 11.04 -0.20 4.95
N VAL A 80 11.23 0.27 6.17
CA VAL A 80 11.81 1.60 6.45
C VAL A 80 12.84 1.53 7.56
N GLU A 81 13.80 2.44 7.51
CA GLU A 81 14.64 2.79 8.65
C GLU A 81 13.90 3.89 9.45
N THR A 82 13.64 3.65 10.74
CA THR A 82 12.88 4.62 11.55
C THR A 82 13.20 4.48 13.03
N LYS A 83 13.07 5.60 13.76
CA LYS A 83 13.16 5.65 15.22
C LYS A 83 11.82 5.44 15.92
N ILE A 84 10.71 5.40 15.17
CA ILE A 84 9.37 5.18 15.72
C ILE A 84 9.32 3.77 16.30
N ALA A 85 8.89 3.62 17.55
CA ALA A 85 8.76 2.29 18.11
C ALA A 85 7.65 1.52 17.39
N ARG A 86 7.84 0.21 17.22
CA ARG A 86 6.89 -0.64 16.49
C ARG A 86 5.41 -0.45 16.89
N PRO A 87 5.03 -0.32 18.18
CA PRO A 87 3.63 -0.12 18.57
C PRO A 87 3.04 1.24 18.15
N GLU A 88 3.87 2.22 17.84
CA GLU A 88 3.46 3.57 17.47
C GLU A 88 3.27 3.73 15.95
N ILE A 89 3.71 2.74 15.16
CA ILE A 89 3.57 2.73 13.71
C ILE A 89 2.09 2.75 13.32
N GLN A 90 1.73 3.72 12.49
CA GLN A 90 0.37 3.90 11.99
C GLN A 90 0.18 3.09 10.70
N HIS A 91 -0.57 2.01 10.79
CA HIS A 91 -0.97 1.20 9.63
C HIS A 91 -2.26 1.77 9.01
N ILE A 92 -2.22 2.06 7.70
CA ILE A 92 -3.29 2.79 7.02
C ILE A 92 -4.22 1.84 6.25
N TYR A 93 -5.52 1.96 6.53
CA TYR A 93 -6.59 1.25 5.82
C TYR A 93 -7.60 2.27 5.30
N LEU A 94 -7.89 2.21 3.99
CA LEU A 94 -8.72 3.20 3.32
C LEU A 94 -9.96 2.55 2.72
N ARG A 95 -11.06 3.32 2.64
CA ARG A 95 -12.29 2.93 1.94
C ARG A 95 -12.80 1.59 2.49
N GLY A 96 -13.21 0.67 1.62
CA GLY A 96 -13.69 -0.66 2.01
C GLY A 96 -12.68 -1.48 2.83
N ALA A 97 -11.37 -1.27 2.64
CA ALA A 97 -10.33 -2.02 3.35
C ALA A 97 -10.25 -1.72 4.85
N GLN A 98 -10.96 -0.70 5.35
CA GLN A 98 -11.10 -0.46 6.80
C GLN A 98 -11.67 -1.66 7.54
N GLY A 99 -12.55 -2.44 6.89
CA GLY A 99 -13.12 -3.66 7.47
C GLY A 99 -12.12 -4.82 7.65
N LEU A 100 -10.91 -4.74 7.07
CA LEU A 100 -9.88 -5.77 7.20
C LEU A 100 -9.12 -5.71 8.54
N ARG A 101 -9.25 -4.61 9.30
CA ARG A 101 -8.75 -4.48 10.67
C ARG A 101 -9.89 -4.18 11.62
N ALA A 102 -10.82 -5.13 11.74
CA ALA A 102 -11.87 -5.06 12.75
C ALA A 102 -11.32 -5.05 14.19
N ASP A 103 -10.06 -5.43 14.40
CA ASP A 103 -9.35 -5.46 15.68
C ASP A 103 -8.83 -4.09 16.18
N LEU A 104 -8.68 -3.09 15.29
CA LEU A 104 -8.21 -1.73 15.67
C LEU A 104 -9.33 -0.67 15.69
N ALA A 105 -10.52 -1.01 15.22
CA ALA A 105 -11.66 -0.11 15.17
C ALA A 105 -12.53 -0.15 16.46
N GLN A 106 -12.00 -0.69 17.57
CA GLN A 106 -12.59 -0.65 18.92
C GLN A 106 -11.77 0.26 19.84
#